data_AF-A0A383DFK7-F1
#
_entry.id   AF-A0A383DFK7-F1
#
_cell.length_a   1.000
_cell.length_b   1.000
_cell.length_c   1.000
_cell.angle_alpha   90.00
_cell.angle_beta   90.00
_cell.angle_gamma   90.00
#
_symmetry.space_group_name_H-M   'P 1'
#
loop_
_entity.id
_entity.type
_entity.pdbx_description
1 polymer ?
#
loop_
_entity_poly.entity_id
_entity_poly.type
_entity_poly.pdbx_seq_one_letter_code
_entity_poly.pdbx_strand_id
1 'polypeptide(L)'
;VQEAVKKFNAIESELVYTKRMIGHLQTNKINKALRIFDTIDSVDSLHIAKQLVKKLKHTTKPLSVLLEINTSGDKTKFGFDPNNDQGLLECIALDGIIVGGLMTIGPASQEKDS
;
A
#
# COMPACT_ATOMS: atom_id res chain seq x y z
N VAL A 1 10.01 0.64 6.70
CA VAL A 1 9.48 -0.04 7.92
C VAL A 1 10.41 0.05 9.15
N GLN A 2 11.70 -0.32 9.08
CA GLN A 2 12.58 -0.25 10.26
C GLN A 2 12.83 1.18 10.77
N GLU A 3 13.02 2.13 9.85
CA GLU A 3 13.18 3.56 10.17
C GLU A 3 11.93 4.17 10.83
N ALA A 4 10.75 3.81 10.32
CA ALA A 4 9.47 4.34 10.80
C ALA A 4 9.22 4.08 12.29
N VAL A 5 9.64 2.92 12.82
CA VAL A 5 9.51 2.60 14.26
C VAL A 5 10.24 3.61 15.12
N LYS A 6 11.46 4.00 14.74
CA LYS A 6 12.27 4.95 15.51
C LYS A 6 11.64 6.35 15.50
N LYS A 7 11.14 6.77 14.34
CA LYS A 7 10.55 8.10 14.17
C LYS A 7 9.22 8.24 14.92
N PHE A 8 8.32 7.26 14.82
CA PHE A 8 7.01 7.37 15.49
C PHE A 8 7.09 7.31 17.01
N ASN A 9 8.06 6.58 17.57
CA ASN A 9 8.29 6.58 19.02
C ASN A 9 8.78 7.95 19.55
N ALA A 10 9.27 8.84 18.68
CA ALA A 10 9.76 10.16 19.04
C ALA A 10 8.70 11.27 18.86
N ILE A 11 7.50 10.94 18.39
CA ILE A 11 6.41 11.92 18.21
C ILE A 11 5.63 12.05 19.52
N GLU A 12 5.26 13.27 19.87
CA GLU A 12 4.45 13.57 21.06
C GLU A 12 3.14 12.77 21.08
N SER A 13 2.82 12.22 22.26
CA SER A 13 1.68 11.31 22.44
C SER A 13 0.31 11.96 22.26
N GLU A 14 0.23 13.29 22.28
CA GLU A 14 -1.02 14.05 22.18
C GLU A 14 -1.46 14.29 20.73
N LEU A 15 -0.58 14.06 19.75
CA LEU A 15 -0.91 14.24 18.34
C LEU A 15 -1.64 13.02 17.79
N VAL A 16 -2.81 13.24 17.20
CA VAL A 16 -3.52 12.22 16.42
C VAL A 16 -3.05 12.30 14.96
N TYR A 17 -2.38 11.26 14.48
CA TYR A 17 -1.89 11.17 13.11
C TYR A 17 -2.13 9.79 12.52
N THR A 18 -2.23 9.72 11.19
CA THR A 18 -2.37 8.46 10.45
C THR A 18 -1.04 8.10 9.79
N LYS A 19 -0.51 6.93 10.12
CA LYS A 19 0.75 6.40 9.59
C LYS A 19 0.47 5.64 8.29
N ARG A 20 0.90 6.21 7.17
CA ARG A 20 0.73 5.63 5.84
C ARG A 20 2.01 4.97 5.35
N MET A 21 1.93 3.73 4.87
CA MET A 21 3.05 3.06 4.20
C MET A 21 2.98 3.29 2.70
N ILE A 22 3.98 4.00 2.14
CA ILE A 22 3.99 4.43 0.71
C ILE A 22 5.06 3.74 -0.14
N GLY A 23 5.87 2.84 0.44
CA GLY A 23 6.95 2.16 -0.27
C GLY A 23 6.69 0.67 -0.37
N HIS A 24 7.26 0.02 -1.38
CA HIS A 24 7.03 -1.39 -1.71
C HIS A 24 7.00 -2.33 -0.48
N LEU A 25 5.93 -3.12 -0.38
CA LEU A 25 5.69 -4.03 0.74
C LEU A 25 6.11 -5.46 0.39
N GLN A 26 7.28 -5.86 0.88
CA GLN A 26 7.71 -7.26 0.81
C GLN A 26 6.81 -8.14 1.69
N THR A 27 6.44 -9.33 1.19
CA THR A 27 5.54 -10.28 1.87
C THR A 27 6.01 -10.67 3.27
N ASN A 28 7.32 -10.86 3.47
CA ASN A 28 7.91 -11.19 4.77
C ASN A 28 7.84 -10.04 5.80
N LYS A 29 7.48 -8.81 5.40
CA LYS A 29 7.33 -7.64 6.28
C LYS A 29 5.88 -7.30 6.61
N ILE A 30 4.90 -7.99 6.03
CA ILE A 30 3.46 -7.72 6.23
C ILE A 30 3.10 -7.62 7.72
N ASN A 31 3.45 -8.63 8.53
CA ASN A 31 3.13 -8.62 9.97
C ASN A 31 3.72 -7.41 10.70
N LYS A 32 4.90 -6.95 10.28
CA LYS A 32 5.54 -5.78 10.88
C LYS A 32 4.84 -4.50 10.41
N ALA A 33 4.48 -4.40 9.14
CA ALA A 33 3.75 -3.27 8.59
C ALA A 33 2.39 -3.08 9.30
N LEU A 34 1.61 -4.15 9.45
CA LEU A 34 0.31 -4.15 10.12
C LEU A 34 0.36 -3.73 11.61
N ARG A 35 1.53 -3.85 12.27
CA ARG A 35 1.72 -3.39 13.66
C ARG A 35 2.08 -1.91 13.75
N ILE A 36 2.60 -1.32 12.68
CA ILE A 36 3.20 0.02 12.69
C ILE A 36 2.29 1.02 12.00
N PHE A 37 1.75 0.66 10.84
CA PHE A 37 1.01 1.58 9.96
C PHE A 37 -0.49 1.38 10.09
N ASP A 38 -1.21 2.47 9.90
CA ASP A 38 -2.67 2.51 9.89
C ASP A 38 -3.21 2.24 8.47
N THR A 39 -2.42 2.57 7.43
CA THR A 39 -2.76 2.31 6.01
C THR A 39 -1.57 1.76 5.22
N ILE A 40 -1.87 1.02 4.15
CA ILE A 40 -0.88 0.59 3.15
C ILE A 40 -1.28 1.16 1.79
N ASP A 41 -0.53 2.13 1.30
CA ASP A 41 -0.86 2.89 0.09
C ASP A 41 -0.14 2.37 -1.16
N SER A 42 0.74 1.38 -0.98
CA SER A 42 1.58 0.78 -2.02
C SER A 42 1.18 -0.68 -2.29
N VAL A 43 -0.14 -0.99 -2.33
CA VAL A 43 -0.59 -2.34 -2.70
C VAL A 43 -0.47 -2.47 -4.22
N ASP A 44 0.56 -3.19 -4.66
CA ASP A 44 0.97 -3.26 -6.07
C ASP A 44 0.46 -4.49 -6.82
N SER A 45 -0.15 -5.44 -6.11
CA SER A 45 -0.56 -6.72 -6.67
C SER A 45 -1.63 -7.40 -5.84
N LEU A 46 -2.45 -8.20 -6.52
CA LEU A 46 -3.47 -9.03 -5.89
C LEU A 46 -2.86 -10.03 -4.89
N HIS A 47 -1.64 -10.49 -5.15
CA HIS A 47 -0.92 -11.36 -4.22
C HIS A 47 -0.69 -10.67 -2.86
N ILE A 48 -0.21 -9.42 -2.87
CA ILE A 48 -0.01 -8.64 -1.65
C ILE A 48 -1.33 -8.40 -0.93
N ALA A 49 -2.39 -8.02 -1.65
CA ALA A 49 -3.72 -7.80 -1.07
C ALA A 49 -4.26 -9.06 -0.37
N LYS A 50 -4.20 -10.23 -1.02
CA LYS A 50 -4.63 -11.51 -0.43
C LYS A 50 -3.80 -11.89 0.81
N GLN A 51 -2.50 -11.59 0.80
CA GLN A 51 -1.62 -11.86 1.94
C GLN A 51 -1.92 -10.93 3.13
N LEU A 52 -2.25 -9.66 2.88
CA LEU A 52 -2.73 -8.72 3.90
C LEU A 52 -4.01 -9.25 4.57
N VAL A 53 -5.03 -9.56 3.76
CA VAL A 53 -6.31 -10.12 4.24
C VAL A 53 -6.11 -11.37 5.08
N LYS A 54 -5.23 -12.29 4.63
CA LYS A 54 -4.92 -13.52 5.39
C LYS A 54 -4.39 -13.22 6.79
N LYS A 55 -3.70 -12.10 7.00
CA LYS A 55 -3.18 -11.67 8.32
C LYS A 55 -4.19 -10.88 9.14
N LEU A 56 -5.20 -10.30 8.50
CA LEU A 56 -6.28 -9.53 9.14
C LEU A 56 -7.45 -10.39 9.63
N LYS A 57 -7.44 -11.72 9.41
CA LYS A 57 -8.53 -12.65 9.78
C LYS A 57 -9.00 -12.59 11.25
N HIS A 58 -8.20 -12.04 12.15
CA HIS A 58 -8.52 -11.90 13.57
C HIS A 58 -8.65 -10.44 14.02
N THR A 59 -8.74 -9.52 13.08
CA THR A 59 -8.83 -8.07 13.33
C THR A 59 -10.26 -7.61 13.08
N THR A 60 -10.81 -6.81 14.01
CA THR A 60 -12.19 -6.31 13.92
C THR A 60 -12.33 -5.08 13.01
N LYS A 61 -11.21 -4.44 12.65
CA LYS A 61 -11.18 -3.27 11.79
C LYS A 61 -10.56 -3.61 10.44
N PRO A 62 -11.20 -3.25 9.32
CA PRO A 62 -10.59 -3.41 8.01
C PRO A 62 -9.40 -2.46 7.85
N LEU A 63 -8.42 -2.88 7.05
CA LEU A 63 -7.24 -2.07 6.73
C LEU A 63 -7.55 -1.16 5.53
N SER A 64 -7.36 0.14 5.69
CA SER A 64 -7.43 1.08 4.57
C SER A 64 -6.21 0.93 3.66
N VAL A 65 -6.44 0.82 2.36
CA VAL A 65 -5.39 0.68 1.35
C VAL A 65 -5.61 1.57 0.14
N LEU A 66 -4.53 1.86 -0.59
CA LEU A 66 -4.58 2.36 -1.98
C LEU A 66 -3.93 1.32 -2.90
N LEU A 67 -4.42 1.24 -4.13
CA LEU A 67 -3.84 0.38 -5.17
C LEU A 67 -2.82 1.18 -5.98
N GLU A 68 -1.58 0.70 -6.03
CA GLU A 68 -0.50 1.33 -6.79
C GLU A 68 -0.61 0.98 -8.28
N ILE A 69 -0.64 1.98 -9.14
CA ILE A 69 -0.76 1.83 -10.59
C ILE A 69 0.57 2.20 -11.25
N ASN A 70 1.08 1.29 -12.09
CA ASN A 70 2.26 1.53 -12.90
C ASN A 70 1.88 2.32 -14.16
N THR A 71 1.77 3.64 -14.02
CA THR A 71 1.37 4.53 -15.11
C THR A 71 2.42 4.68 -16.21
N SER A 72 3.68 4.28 -15.96
CA SER A 72 4.75 4.37 -16.97
C SER A 72 4.93 3.13 -17.84
N GLY A 73 4.31 2.00 -17.50
CA GLY A 73 4.50 0.73 -18.23
C GLY A 73 5.89 0.09 -18.10
N ASP A 74 6.78 0.67 -17.28
CA ASP A 74 8.11 0.14 -17.02
C ASP A 74 8.03 -1.15 -16.18
N LYS A 75 8.50 -2.27 -16.71
CA LYS A 75 8.47 -3.59 -16.06
C LYS A 75 9.30 -3.67 -14.78
N THR A 76 10.19 -2.71 -14.54
CA THR A 76 10.99 -2.62 -13.32
C THR A 76 10.26 -1.93 -12.17
N LYS A 77 9.15 -1.25 -12.45
CA LYS A 77 8.33 -0.57 -11.44
C LYS A 77 7.20 -1.47 -10.94
N PHE A 78 6.82 -1.21 -9.69
CA PHE A 78 5.67 -1.86 -9.06
C PHE A 78 4.36 -1.21 -9.51
N GLY A 79 3.28 -1.94 -9.27
CA GLY A 79 1.92 -1.50 -9.50
C GLY A 79 1.18 -2.34 -10.53
N PHE A 80 -0.14 -2.23 -10.50
CA PHE A 80 -1.01 -2.84 -11.49
C PHE A 80 -0.85 -2.16 -12.85
N ASP A 81 -1.03 -2.94 -13.92
CA ASP A 81 -1.12 -2.41 -15.27
C ASP A 81 -2.44 -1.63 -15.42
N PRO A 82 -2.40 -0.33 -15.80
CA PRO A 82 -3.61 0.46 -16.00
C PRO A 82 -4.54 -0.07 -17.09
N ASN A 83 -4.05 -0.93 -17.99
CA ASN A 83 -4.85 -1.54 -19.06
C ASN A 83 -5.44 -2.91 -18.66
N ASN A 84 -5.17 -3.40 -17.44
CA ASN A 84 -5.71 -4.65 -16.93
C ASN A 84 -6.31 -4.44 -15.54
N ASP A 85 -7.64 -4.34 -15.50
CA ASP A 85 -8.42 -4.05 -14.30
C ASP A 85 -8.75 -5.27 -13.45
N GLN A 86 -8.57 -6.50 -13.96
CA GLN A 86 -8.98 -7.72 -13.26
C GLN A 86 -8.38 -7.80 -11.86
N GLY A 87 -7.07 -7.54 -11.74
CA GLY A 87 -6.39 -7.57 -10.45
C GLY A 87 -6.89 -6.50 -9.47
N LEU A 88 -7.26 -5.31 -9.97
CA LEU A 88 -7.82 -4.25 -9.14
C LEU A 88 -9.22 -4.61 -8.64
N LEU A 89 -10.09 -5.07 -9.53
CA LEU A 89 -11.46 -5.46 -9.20
C LEU A 89 -11.48 -6.60 -8.18
N GLU A 90 -10.60 -7.60 -8.35
CA GLU A 90 -10.43 -8.65 -7.37
C GLU A 90 -9.96 -8.12 -6.01
N CYS A 91 -9.11 -7.08 -5.97
CA CYS A 91 -8.70 -6.46 -4.70
C CYS A 91 -9.85 -5.70 -4.03
N ILE A 92 -10.65 -4.96 -4.80
CA ILE A 92 -11.81 -4.21 -4.29
C ILE A 92 -12.85 -5.16 -3.65
N ALA A 93 -12.97 -6.37 -4.16
CA ALA A 93 -13.89 -7.39 -3.66
C ALA A 93 -13.39 -8.14 -2.41
N LEU A 94 -12.17 -7.87 -1.91
CA LEU A 94 -11.62 -8.59 -0.76
C LEU A 94 -12.18 -8.08 0.57
N ASP A 95 -12.73 -9.00 1.36
CA ASP A 95 -13.10 -8.73 2.74
C ASP A 95 -11.87 -8.49 3.63
N GLY A 96 -11.93 -7.45 4.47
CA GLY A 96 -10.89 -7.11 5.45
C GLY A 96 -9.96 -5.98 5.01
N ILE A 97 -10.07 -5.50 3.77
CA ILE A 97 -9.45 -4.25 3.33
C ILE A 97 -10.52 -3.28 2.82
N ILE A 98 -10.23 -1.98 2.89
CA ILE A 98 -11.04 -0.94 2.24
C ILE A 98 -10.14 -0.25 1.23
N VAL A 99 -10.46 -0.41 -0.06
CA VAL A 99 -9.77 0.31 -1.14
C VAL A 99 -10.29 1.74 -1.16
N GLY A 100 -9.46 2.68 -0.69
CA GLY A 100 -9.80 4.10 -0.60
C GLY A 100 -9.49 4.91 -1.87
N GLY A 101 -8.88 4.29 -2.87
CA GLY A 101 -8.49 4.94 -4.12
C GLY A 101 -7.22 4.34 -4.73
N LEU A 102 -6.56 5.15 -5.56
CA LEU A 102 -5.36 4.77 -6.31
C LEU A 102 -4.14 5.56 -5.83
N MET A 103 -2.96 5.01 -6.08
CA MET A 103 -1.66 5.62 -5.84
C MET A 103 -0.79 5.40 -7.08
N THR A 104 0.14 6.31 -7.37
CA THR A 104 1.14 6.09 -8.42
C THR A 104 2.42 6.85 -8.07
N ILE A 105 3.56 6.37 -8.57
CA ILE A 105 4.85 7.05 -8.46
C ILE A 105 5.23 7.53 -9.86
N GLY A 106 5.10 8.85 -10.05
CA GLY A 106 5.51 9.51 -11.29
C GLY A 106 7.02 9.39 -11.56
N PRO A 107 7.45 9.64 -12.80
CA PRO A 107 8.87 9.69 -13.13
C PRO A 107 9.60 10.76 -12.31
N ALA A 108 10.86 10.49 -11.96
CA ALA A 108 11.67 11.39 -11.14
C ALA A 108 12.01 12.71 -11.85
N SER A 109 11.96 12.74 -13.18
CA SER A 109 12.12 13.92 -14.02
C SER A 109 10.87 14.11 -14.90
N GLN A 110 10.38 15.35 -14.95
CA GLN A 110 9.48 15.78 -16.01
C GLN A 110 10.32 16.11 -17.23
N GLU A 111 10.69 15.11 -18.03
CA GLU A 111 10.91 15.41 -19.43
C GLU A 111 9.53 15.69 -20.02
N LYS A 112 9.27 16.96 -20.33
CA LYS A 112 8.14 17.32 -21.17
C LYS A 112 8.43 16.69 -22.52
N ASP A 113 7.68 15.65 -22.88
CA ASP A 113 7.57 15.24 -24.27
C ASP A 113 7.21 16.50 -25.07
N SER A 114 8.19 17.00 -25.81
CA SER A 114 8.14 18.23 -26.61
C SER A 114 7.92 17.85 -28.07
#